data_AF-A0A382EBU5-F1
#
_entry.id   AF-A0A382EBU5-F1
#
_cell.length_a   1.000
_cell.length_b   1.000
_cell.length_c   1.000
_cell.angle_alpha   90.00
_cell.angle_beta   90.00
_cell.angle_gamma   90.00
#
_symmetry.space_group_name_H-M   'P 1'
#
loop_
_entity.id
_entity.type
_entity.pdbx_description
1 polymer ?
#
loop_
_entity_poly.entity_id
_entity_poly.type
_entity_poly.pdbx_seq_one_letter_code
_entity_poly.pdbx_strand_id
1 'polypeptide(L)'
;MSHRPAIAAICTVYHKYSHSQHFVDRFLEGYGWGGRHHHPPMDLISMYVDQTPEGDFSRDREERFPHLTIYPSIAEALTLGGDTLAVDGILLIGEHGE
;
A
#
# COMPACT_ATOMS: atom_id res chain seq x y z
N MET A 1 9.62 -3.21 23.20
CA MET A 1 8.98 -4.11 22.22
C MET A 1 9.34 -3.56 20.85
N SER A 2 9.86 -4.37 19.93
CA SER A 2 10.06 -3.90 18.54
C SER A 2 8.68 -3.65 17.94
N HIS A 3 8.42 -2.44 17.43
CA HIS A 3 7.23 -2.22 16.63
C HIS A 3 7.36 -3.00 15.31
N ARG A 4 6.24 -3.37 14.70
CA ARG A 4 6.23 -3.88 13.33
C ARG A 4 6.58 -2.71 12.41
N PRO A 5 7.51 -2.86 11.46
CA PRO A 5 7.83 -1.78 10.53
C PRO A 5 6.58 -1.29 9.80
N ALA A 6 6.36 0.02 9.83
CA ALA A 6 5.28 0.68 9.11
C ALA A 6 5.77 1.06 7.71
N ILE A 7 5.05 0.67 6.67
CA ILE A 7 5.44 0.95 5.28
C ILE A 7 4.36 1.74 4.55
N ALA A 8 4.79 2.54 3.59
CA ALA A 8 3.91 3.22 2.62
C ALA A 8 4.03 2.57 1.24
N ALA A 9 2.97 2.60 0.44
CA ALA A 9 3.05 2.28 -0.99
C ALA A 9 2.75 3.48 -1.88
N ILE A 10 3.64 3.71 -2.85
CA ILE A 10 3.53 4.75 -3.86
C ILE A 10 3.35 4.04 -5.21
N CYS A 11 2.16 4.19 -5.77
CA CYS A 11 1.71 3.44 -6.94
C CYS A 11 1.27 4.41 -8.04
N THR A 12 1.55 4.10 -9.31
CA THR A 12 0.98 4.86 -10.43
C THR A 12 -0.48 4.48 -10.67
N VAL A 13 -0.79 3.18 -10.74
CA VAL A 13 -2.14 2.63 -10.90
C VAL A 13 -2.36 1.47 -9.93
N TYR A 14 -3.61 1.21 -9.55
CA TYR A 14 -3.99 0.07 -8.74
C TYR A 14 -5.32 -0.53 -9.21
N HIS A 15 -5.23 -1.59 -10.03
CA HIS A 15 -6.40 -2.31 -10.52
C HIS A 15 -6.12 -3.81 -10.59
N LYS A 16 -7.09 -4.59 -11.03
CA LYS A 16 -6.94 -6.03 -11.24
C LYS A 16 -5.73 -6.35 -12.14
N TYR A 17 -4.89 -7.27 -11.68
CA TYR A 17 -3.65 -7.75 -12.30
C TYR A 17 -2.52 -6.73 -12.43
N SER A 18 -2.65 -5.57 -11.80
CA SER A 18 -1.58 -4.60 -11.75
C SER A 18 -0.46 -5.09 -10.81
N HIS A 19 0.79 -4.71 -11.08
CA HIS A 19 1.93 -4.91 -10.19
C HIS A 19 1.64 -4.34 -8.80
N SER A 20 1.02 -3.16 -8.73
CA SER A 20 0.59 -2.57 -7.46
C SER A 20 -0.34 -3.51 -6.71
N GLN A 21 -1.35 -4.09 -7.37
CA GLN A 21 -2.21 -5.10 -6.73
C GLN A 21 -1.39 -6.27 -6.20
N HIS A 22 -0.51 -6.83 -7.03
CA HIS A 22 0.28 -7.99 -6.65
C HIS A 22 1.10 -7.77 -5.38
N PHE A 23 1.71 -6.61 -5.19
CA PHE A 23 2.48 -6.34 -3.97
C PHE A 23 1.61 -5.87 -2.82
N VAL A 24 0.73 -4.90 -3.04
CA VAL A 24 -0.10 -4.29 -1.98
C VAL A 24 -1.01 -5.33 -1.33
N ASP A 25 -1.73 -6.15 -2.11
CA ASP A 25 -2.62 -7.18 -1.55
C ASP A 25 -1.84 -8.19 -0.70
N ARG A 26 -0.56 -8.47 -1.01
CA ARG A 26 0.26 -9.40 -0.19
C ARG A 26 0.62 -8.83 1.18
N PHE A 27 0.71 -7.51 1.33
CA PHE A 27 0.92 -6.86 2.63
C PHE A 27 -0.37 -6.68 3.42
N LEU A 28 -1.50 -6.46 2.74
CA LEU A 28 -2.81 -6.27 3.37
C LEU A 28 -3.50 -7.60 3.74
N GLU A 29 -3.50 -8.56 2.82
CA GLU A 29 -4.20 -9.83 2.97
C GLU A 29 -3.28 -10.96 3.45
N GLY A 30 -2.00 -10.88 3.10
CA GLY A 30 -1.07 -12.01 3.14
C GLY A 30 -1.21 -12.94 1.93
N TYR A 31 -0.53 -14.08 1.96
CA TYR A 31 -0.51 -15.04 0.85
C TYR A 31 -0.09 -16.44 1.30
N GLY A 32 -0.40 -17.46 0.49
CA GLY A 32 0.08 -18.82 0.71
C GLY A 32 1.59 -18.94 0.47
N TRP A 33 2.33 -19.45 1.46
CA TRP A 33 3.75 -19.74 1.34
C TRP A 33 4.14 -20.95 2.19
N GLY A 34 4.73 -21.97 1.58
CA GLY A 34 5.20 -23.16 2.31
C GLY A 34 4.09 -23.92 3.03
N GLY A 35 2.90 -24.03 2.42
CA GLY A 35 1.75 -24.74 3.01
C GLY A 35 1.05 -24.02 4.15
N ARG A 36 1.43 -22.79 4.46
CA ARG A 36 0.78 -21.94 5.46
C ARG A 36 0.36 -20.60 4.87
N HIS A 37 -0.61 -19.96 5.52
CA HIS A 37 -0.89 -18.55 5.26
C HIS A 37 0.22 -17.70 5.89
N HIS A 38 0.91 -16.92 5.07
CA HIS A 38 1.96 -16.02 5.50
C HIS A 38 1.47 -14.57 5.46
N HIS A 39 1.56 -13.90 6.60
CA HIS A 39 1.44 -12.46 6.66
C HIS A 39 2.83 -11.86 6.83
N PRO A 40 3.26 -10.93 5.97
CA PRO A 40 4.53 -10.24 6.11
C PRO A 40 4.68 -9.60 7.51
N PRO A 41 5.86 -9.65 8.17
CA PRO A 41 6.10 -9.00 9.46
C PRO A 41 6.23 -7.46 9.41
N MET A 42 5.44 -6.78 8.57
CA MET A 42 5.35 -5.31 8.40
C MET A 42 3.88 -4.94 8.16
N ASP A 43 3.53 -3.68 8.39
CA ASP A 43 2.17 -3.17 8.19
C ASP A 43 2.17 -2.06 7.13
N LEU A 44 1.37 -2.22 6.07
CA LEU A 44 1.13 -1.18 5.07
C LEU A 44 0.07 -0.23 5.60
N ILE A 45 0.49 0.98 5.99
CA ILE A 45 -0.38 1.92 6.72
C ILE A 45 -0.84 3.11 5.87
N SER A 46 -0.11 3.42 4.80
CA SER A 46 -0.44 4.56 3.96
C SER A 46 -0.14 4.31 2.49
N MET A 47 -0.88 5.00 1.64
CA MET A 47 -0.78 4.87 0.20
C MET A 47 -0.93 6.20 -0.53
N TYR A 48 -0.28 6.29 -1.68
CA TYR A 48 -0.58 7.26 -2.73
C TYR A 48 -0.77 6.50 -4.05
N VAL A 49 -1.82 6.85 -4.79
CA VAL A 49 -2.11 6.31 -6.12
C VAL A 49 -2.29 7.49 -7.06
N ASP A 50 -1.45 7.58 -8.09
CA ASP A 50 -1.41 8.71 -9.04
C ASP A 50 -2.65 8.75 -9.93
N GLN A 51 -3.10 7.59 -10.42
CA GLN A 51 -4.19 7.46 -11.38
C GLN A 51 -5.24 6.48 -10.87
N THR A 52 -6.52 6.89 -10.91
CA THR A 52 -7.67 6.06 -10.53
C THR A 52 -8.60 5.84 -11.74
N PRO A 53 -8.22 4.99 -12.71
CA PRO A 53 -9.06 4.67 -13.86
C PRO A 53 -10.28 3.82 -13.45
N GLU A 54 -11.16 3.52 -14.42
CA GLU A 54 -12.24 2.56 -14.19
C GLU A 54 -11.69 1.21 -13.72
N GLY A 55 -12.26 0.66 -12.65
CA GLY A 55 -11.78 -0.58 -12.03
C GLY A 55 -10.63 -0.39 -11.03
N ASP A 56 -10.37 0.84 -10.57
CA ASP A 56 -9.50 1.13 -9.44
C ASP A 56 -9.90 0.32 -8.19
N PHE A 57 -8.88 -0.24 -7.54
CA PHE A 57 -9.00 -1.05 -6.33
C PHE A 57 -8.64 -0.27 -5.08
N SER A 58 -8.05 0.93 -5.18
CA SER A 58 -7.50 1.62 -4.03
C SER A 58 -8.58 1.98 -3.00
N ARG A 59 -9.73 2.48 -3.45
CA ARG A 59 -10.85 2.84 -2.54
C ARG A 59 -11.48 1.64 -1.84
N ASP A 60 -11.61 0.52 -2.55
CA ASP A 60 -12.05 -0.75 -1.94
C ASP A 60 -11.09 -1.21 -0.84
N ARG A 61 -9.77 -1.10 -1.06
CA ARG A 61 -8.79 -1.48 -0.02
C ARG A 61 -8.84 -0.55 1.18
N GLU A 62 -8.94 0.76 0.97
CA GLU A 62 -9.07 1.72 2.06
C GLU A 62 -10.31 1.45 2.93
N GLU A 63 -11.44 1.05 2.34
CA GLU A 63 -12.64 0.66 3.08
C GLU A 63 -12.46 -0.66 3.85
N ARG A 64 -11.81 -1.65 3.23
CA ARG A 64 -11.63 -3.00 3.81
C ARG A 64 -10.56 -3.06 4.90
N PHE A 65 -9.59 -2.14 4.89
CA PHE A 65 -8.45 -2.12 5.80
C PHE A 65 -8.42 -0.82 6.61
N PRO A 66 -9.03 -0.75 7.81
CA PRO A 66 -9.17 0.49 8.59
C PRO A 66 -7.85 1.15 9.03
N HIS A 67 -6.73 0.43 8.93
CA HIS A 67 -5.40 0.95 9.26
C HIS A 67 -4.68 1.55 8.04
N LEU A 68 -5.25 1.42 6.85
CA LEU A 68 -4.73 1.94 5.59
C LEU A 68 -5.37 3.31 5.33
N THR A 69 -4.56 4.31 4.98
CA THR A 69 -5.04 5.62 4.55
C THR A 69 -4.43 6.02 3.22
N ILE A 70 -5.26 6.44 2.27
CA ILE A 70 -4.81 6.97 0.99
C ILE A 70 -4.72 8.49 1.09
N TYR A 71 -3.53 9.02 0.87
CA TYR A 71 -3.26 10.45 0.92
C TYR A 71 -3.25 11.07 -0.48
N PRO A 72 -3.55 12.38 -0.60
CA PRO A 72 -3.62 13.05 -1.90
C PRO A 72 -2.25 13.42 -2.47
N SER A 73 -1.16 13.23 -1.70
CA SER A 73 0.21 13.47 -2.17
C SER A 73 1.20 12.43 -1.62
N ILE A 74 2.31 12.24 -2.34
CA ILE A 74 3.42 11.40 -1.87
C ILE A 74 3.96 11.91 -0.54
N ALA A 75 4.12 13.22 -0.39
CA ALA A 75 4.62 13.81 0.85
C ALA A 75 3.74 13.41 2.04
N GLU A 76 2.42 13.61 1.94
CA GLU A 76 1.50 13.25 3.02
C GLU A 76 1.44 11.74 3.27
N ALA A 77 1.53 10.90 2.23
CA ALA A 77 1.60 9.44 2.40
C ALA A 77 2.83 9.01 3.21
N LEU A 78 3.98 9.68 3.00
CA LEU A 78 5.23 9.38 3.67
C LEU A 78 5.34 10.02 5.06
N THR A 79 4.63 11.12 5.31
CA THR A 79 4.64 11.84 6.60
C THR A 79 3.41 11.59 7.46
N LEU A 80 2.44 10.82 6.96
CA LEU A 80 1.12 10.60 7.57
C LEU A 80 0.37 11.92 7.88
N GLY A 81 0.56 12.92 7.01
CA GLY A 81 -0.01 14.27 7.17
C GLY A 81 0.77 15.21 8.09
N GLY A 82 1.93 14.78 8.61
CA GLY A 82 2.86 15.62 9.37
C GLY A 82 3.97 16.25 8.51
N ASP A 83 4.98 16.79 9.19
CA ASP A 83 6.10 17.52 8.55
C ASP A 83 7.39 16.69 8.40
N THR A 84 7.39 15.43 8.88
CA THR A 84 8.57 14.57 8.93
C THR A 84 8.26 13.16 8.44
N LEU A 85 9.25 12.46 7.87
CA LEU A 85 9.11 11.07 7.45
C LEU A 85 8.65 10.19 8.63
N ALA A 86 7.54 9.47 8.43
CA ALA A 86 6.85 8.73 9.48
C ALA A 86 6.73 7.23 9.19
N VAL A 87 7.35 6.74 8.11
CA VAL A 87 7.35 5.33 7.72
C VAL A 87 8.77 4.75 7.73
N ASP A 88 8.86 3.46 8.05
CA ASP A 88 10.11 2.68 8.09
C ASP A 88 10.54 2.18 6.70
N GLY A 89 9.64 2.16 5.72
CA GLY A 89 9.92 1.69 4.36
C GLY A 89 8.91 2.16 3.31
N ILE A 90 9.33 2.09 2.04
CA ILE A 90 8.53 2.53 0.90
C ILE A 90 8.51 1.43 -0.17
N LEU A 91 7.30 1.03 -0.57
CA LEU A 91 7.04 0.27 -1.78
C LEU A 91 6.83 1.25 -2.93
N LEU A 92 7.80 1.36 -3.84
CA LEU A 92 7.69 2.20 -5.03
C LEU A 92 7.37 1.33 -6.25
N ILE A 93 6.17 1.47 -6.79
CA ILE A 93 5.66 0.61 -7.87
C ILE A 93 5.18 1.49 -9.01
N GLY A 94 6.03 1.60 -10.04
CA GLY A 94 5.66 2.20 -11.31
C GLY A 94 5.20 1.13 -12.28
N GLU A 95 3.97 1.27 -12.75
CA GLU A 95 3.38 0.44 -13.80
C GLU A 95 2.92 1.33 -14.96
N HIS A 96 2.94 0.78 -16.16
CA HIS A 96 2.44 1.47 -17.34
C HIS A 96 0.93 1.64 -17.19
N GLY A 97 0.51 2.86 -16.84
CA GLY A 97 -0.88 3.31 -16.97
C GLY A 97 -1.16 3.75 -18.40
N GLU A 98 -2.26 4.47 -18.59
CA GLU A 98 -2.43 5.31 -19.78
C GLU A 98 -1.51 6.54 -19.75
#